data_AF-K1SKN4-F1
#
_entry.id   AF-K1SKN4-F1
#
_cell.length_a   1.000
_cell.length_b   1.000
_cell.length_c   1.000
_cell.angle_alpha   90.00
_cell.angle_beta   90.00
_cell.angle_gamma   90.00
#
_symmetry.space_group_name_H-M   'P 1'
#
loop_
_entity.id
_entity.type
_entity.pdbx_description
1 polymer ?
#
loop_
_entity_poly.entity_id
_entity_poly.type
_entity_poly.pdbx_seq_one_letter_code
_entity_poly.pdbx_strand_id
1 'polypeptide(L)'
;MNSVTVRNSQIKTAEYMAQCGVDLIIGSHPHVMQRVGKIHTSAGREVACFYSLGNLLSSMKELRENRESVIVNLILKRTESGVKSDISCIPTLCKDTSDGYTVSVLDGLLTHTEQISEDRIRDILGNEGVIRKYPKFLLQGSAVLRNIFRDSGFLM
;
A
#
# COMPACT_ATOMS: atom_id res chain seq x y z
N MET A 1 -12.90 -11.62 1.76
CA MET A 1 -12.28 -12.97 1.68
C MET A 1 -10.78 -12.78 1.56
N ASN A 2 -9.99 -13.55 2.32
CA ASN A 2 -8.53 -13.49 2.32
C ASN A 2 -7.96 -13.81 0.94
N SER A 3 -7.09 -12.95 0.39
CA SER A 3 -6.50 -13.18 -0.93
C SER A 3 -5.14 -12.48 -1.09
N VAL A 4 -4.07 -13.26 -1.14
CA VAL A 4 -2.71 -12.76 -1.44
C VAL A 4 -2.53 -12.40 -2.92
N THR A 5 -3.38 -12.94 -3.80
CA THR A 5 -3.36 -12.64 -5.24
C THR A 5 -4.13 -11.35 -5.53
N VAL A 6 -3.49 -10.43 -6.25
CA VAL A 6 -4.12 -9.22 -6.78
C VAL A 6 -5.08 -9.62 -7.91
N ARG A 7 -6.35 -9.21 -7.80
CA ARG A 7 -7.38 -9.53 -8.78
C ARG A 7 -7.29 -8.61 -10.01
N ASN A 8 -7.71 -9.12 -11.17
CA ASN A 8 -7.77 -8.32 -12.40
C ASN A 8 -8.62 -7.05 -12.26
N SER A 9 -9.69 -7.06 -11.46
CA SER A 9 -10.49 -5.86 -11.19
C SER A 9 -9.68 -4.80 -10.43
N GLN A 10 -8.86 -5.20 -9.44
CA GLN A 10 -7.97 -4.28 -8.73
C GLN A 10 -6.94 -3.68 -9.69
N ILE A 11 -6.34 -4.51 -10.56
CA ILE A 11 -5.36 -4.06 -11.57
C ILE A 11 -5.99 -3.02 -12.50
N LYS A 12 -7.14 -3.34 -13.13
CA LYS A 12 -7.84 -2.43 -14.05
C LYS A 12 -8.25 -1.13 -13.38
N THR A 13 -8.73 -1.19 -12.14
CA THR A 13 -9.11 0.00 -11.36
C THR A 13 -7.90 0.87 -11.08
N ALA A 14 -6.78 0.26 -10.65
CA ALA A 14 -5.56 1.00 -10.36
C ALA A 14 -4.94 1.62 -11.63
N GLU A 15 -4.96 0.90 -12.75
CA GLU A 15 -4.54 1.40 -14.06
C GLU A 15 -5.38 2.61 -14.47
N TYR A 16 -6.70 2.49 -14.36
CA TYR A 16 -7.62 3.59 -14.65
C TYR A 16 -7.33 4.82 -13.79
N MET A 17 -7.21 4.66 -12.47
CA MET A 17 -6.84 5.74 -11.55
C MET A 17 -5.51 6.41 -11.94
N ALA A 18 -4.49 5.60 -12.26
CA ALA A 18 -3.19 6.08 -12.68
C ALA A 18 -3.29 6.93 -13.95
N GLN A 19 -4.01 6.47 -14.98
CA GLN A 19 -4.24 7.25 -16.20
C GLN A 19 -4.97 8.57 -15.93
N CYS A 20 -5.86 8.58 -14.94
CA CYS A 20 -6.62 9.75 -14.54
C CYS A 20 -5.85 10.80 -13.74
N GLY A 21 -4.56 10.58 -13.45
CA GLY A 21 -3.71 11.61 -12.86
C GLY A 21 -3.33 11.40 -11.40
N VAL A 22 -3.70 10.29 -10.75
CA VAL A 22 -3.24 10.05 -9.36
C VAL A 22 -1.72 9.84 -9.30
N ASP A 23 -1.12 10.22 -8.18
CA ASP A 23 0.32 10.12 -7.94
C ASP A 23 0.71 8.90 -7.08
N LEU A 24 -0.23 8.38 -6.28
CA LEU A 24 -0.06 7.22 -5.42
C LEU A 24 -1.40 6.55 -5.16
N ILE A 25 -1.42 5.21 -5.16
CA ILE A 25 -2.61 4.41 -4.86
C ILE A 25 -2.32 3.55 -3.62
N ILE A 26 -3.18 3.66 -2.61
CA ILE A 26 -3.15 2.82 -1.40
C ILE A 26 -4.51 2.11 -1.27
N GLY A 27 -4.50 0.81 -1.49
CA GLY A 27 -5.62 -0.10 -1.35
C GLY A 27 -5.61 -0.84 -0.02
N SER A 28 -6.76 -1.46 0.29
CA SER A 28 -6.99 -2.30 1.47
C SER A 28 -7.98 -3.41 1.12
N HIS A 29 -8.50 -4.12 2.13
CA HIS A 29 -9.65 -5.04 2.09
C HIS A 29 -9.41 -6.56 1.99
N PRO A 30 -8.45 -7.15 1.26
CA PRO A 30 -8.32 -8.61 1.21
C PRO A 30 -7.79 -9.21 2.52
N HIS A 31 -7.71 -8.44 3.61
CA HIS A 31 -7.28 -8.84 4.96
C HIS A 31 -5.88 -9.48 5.05
N VAL A 32 -5.09 -9.37 3.99
CA VAL A 32 -3.69 -9.79 3.88
C VAL A 32 -2.94 -8.77 3.03
N MET A 33 -1.62 -8.72 3.17
CA MET A 33 -0.78 -7.91 2.30
C MET A 33 -0.82 -8.42 0.86
N GLN A 34 -0.75 -7.49 -0.08
CA GLN A 34 -0.57 -7.77 -1.50
C GLN A 34 0.62 -6.98 -2.03
N ARG A 35 1.19 -7.45 -3.15
CA ARG A 35 2.37 -6.85 -3.76
C ARG A 35 2.22 -5.35 -4.00
N VAL A 36 3.35 -4.65 -4.02
CA VAL A 36 3.43 -3.28 -4.55
C VAL A 36 3.66 -3.35 -6.07
N GLY A 37 2.95 -2.52 -6.82
CA GLY A 37 3.09 -2.42 -8.26
C GLY A 37 3.47 -1.01 -8.71
N LYS A 38 4.14 -0.92 -9.86
CA LYS A 38 4.35 0.33 -10.58
C LYS A 38 3.57 0.31 -11.87
N ILE A 39 2.75 1.33 -12.04
CA ILE A 39 1.88 1.49 -13.20
C ILE A 39 2.48 2.57 -14.10
N HIS A 40 2.77 2.21 -15.34
CA HIS A 40 3.24 3.14 -16.35
C HIS A 40 2.04 3.73 -17.10
N THR A 41 1.88 5.04 -17.01
CA THR A 41 0.78 5.77 -17.67
C THR A 41 1.13 6.11 -19.11
N SER A 42 0.13 6.37 -19.96
CA SER A 42 0.36 6.79 -21.35
C SER A 42 1.07 8.14 -21.46
N ALA A 43 0.95 8.98 -20.43
CA ALA A 43 1.66 10.25 -20.28
C ALA A 43 3.12 10.09 -19.78
N GLY A 44 3.63 8.86 -19.69
CA GLY A 44 5.01 8.58 -19.27
C GLY A 44 5.28 8.73 -17.78
N ARG A 45 4.25 8.86 -16.93
CA ARG A 45 4.39 8.85 -15.46
C ARG A 45 4.42 7.43 -14.92
N GLU A 46 5.18 7.23 -13.86
CA GLU A 46 5.21 6.01 -13.04
C GLU A 46 4.41 6.27 -11.76
N VAL A 47 3.38 5.47 -11.50
CA VAL A 47 2.50 5.59 -10.32
C VAL A 47 2.65 4.34 -9.46
N ALA A 48 3.01 4.53 -8.19
CA ALA A 48 3.09 3.43 -7.24
C ALA A 48 1.69 3.02 -6.75
N CYS A 49 1.48 1.71 -6.61
CA CYS A 49 0.22 1.13 -6.18
C CYS A 49 0.47 0.05 -5.12
N PHE A 50 0.01 0.32 -3.91
CA PHE A 50 -0.11 -0.66 -2.84
C PHE A 50 -1.49 -1.29 -2.94
N TYR A 51 -1.62 -2.51 -3.45
CA TYR A 51 -2.94 -3.12 -3.68
C TYR A 51 -3.67 -3.47 -2.37
N SER A 52 -2.91 -3.84 -1.33
CA SER A 52 -3.40 -4.02 0.03
C SER A 52 -2.25 -3.95 1.03
N LEU A 53 -2.42 -3.14 2.07
CA LEU A 53 -1.46 -3.04 3.18
C LEU A 53 -1.62 -4.15 4.25
N GLY A 54 -2.61 -5.04 4.12
CA GLY A 54 -2.95 -5.99 5.17
C GLY A 54 -3.69 -5.34 6.35
N ASN A 55 -3.68 -6.00 7.50
CA ASN A 55 -4.37 -5.53 8.69
C ASN A 55 -3.38 -5.07 9.74
N LEU A 56 -3.39 -3.78 10.08
CA LEU A 56 -2.55 -3.26 11.17
C LEU A 56 -2.91 -3.90 12.51
N LEU A 57 -4.20 -4.06 12.79
CA LEU A 57 -4.74 -4.71 13.98
C LEU A 57 -5.73 -5.79 13.53
N SER A 58 -5.59 -7.02 14.05
CA SER A 58 -6.34 -8.16 13.53
C SER A 58 -6.60 -9.23 14.58
N SER A 59 -7.88 -9.56 14.76
CA SER A 59 -8.31 -10.73 15.54
C SER A 59 -8.37 -12.00 14.71
N MET A 60 -8.21 -11.91 13.38
CA MET A 60 -8.29 -13.06 12.48
C MET A 60 -7.14 -14.04 12.75
N LYS A 61 -7.48 -15.33 12.69
CA LYS A 61 -6.56 -16.46 12.94
C LYS A 61 -6.57 -17.48 11.80
N GLU A 62 -7.22 -17.15 10.69
CA GLU A 62 -7.43 -18.05 9.56
C GLU A 62 -6.12 -18.31 8.82
N LEU A 63 -5.34 -17.24 8.60
CA LEU A 63 -4.03 -17.25 7.99
C LEU A 63 -3.06 -16.43 8.85
N ARG A 64 -1.78 -16.82 8.87
CA ARG A 64 -0.73 -16.03 9.55
C ARG A 64 -0.59 -14.64 8.93
N GLU A 65 -0.79 -14.54 7.62
CA GLU A 65 -0.71 -13.33 6.82
C GLU A 65 -1.79 -12.30 7.22
N ASN A 66 -2.84 -12.72 7.94
CA ASN A 66 -3.87 -11.81 8.44
C ASN A 66 -3.38 -10.84 9.51
N ARG A 67 -2.19 -11.08 10.04
CA ARG A 67 -1.57 -10.30 11.11
C ARG A 67 -0.36 -9.51 10.63
N GLU A 68 -0.02 -9.64 9.36
CA GLU A 68 1.07 -8.92 8.73
C GLU A 68 0.54 -7.65 8.08
N SER A 69 1.27 -6.56 8.28
CA SER A 69 0.92 -5.30 7.66
C SER A 69 2.15 -4.42 7.49
N VAL A 70 1.96 -3.31 6.77
CA VAL A 70 2.96 -2.29 6.60
C VAL A 70 2.31 -0.93 6.84
N ILE A 71 2.99 -0.10 7.63
CA ILE A 71 2.69 1.33 7.70
C ILE A 71 3.43 1.99 6.54
N VAL A 72 2.68 2.61 5.63
CA VAL A 72 3.25 3.46 4.58
C VAL A 72 3.50 4.84 5.16
N ASN A 73 4.77 5.20 5.30
CA ASN A 73 5.18 6.53 5.73
C ASN A 73 5.40 7.42 4.50
N LEU A 74 4.46 8.33 4.26
CA LEU A 74 4.47 9.31 3.16
C LEU A 74 4.81 10.70 3.71
N ILE A 75 6.00 11.19 3.39
CA ILE A 75 6.44 12.52 3.79
C ILE A 75 6.30 13.46 2.60
N LEU A 76 5.41 14.47 2.72
CA LEU A 76 5.22 15.49 1.69
C LEU A 76 5.97 16.78 2.07
N LYS A 77 6.76 17.30 1.15
CA LYS A 77 7.52 18.55 1.32
C LYS A 77 7.17 19.53 0.21
N ARG A 78 6.67 20.71 0.59
CA ARG A 78 6.45 21.80 -0.36
C ARG A 78 7.79 22.41 -0.76
N THR A 79 7.93 22.71 -2.05
CA THR A 79 9.10 23.35 -2.67
C THR A 79 8.63 24.48 -3.59
N GLU A 80 9.56 25.30 -4.08
CA GLU A 80 9.24 26.37 -5.05
C GLU A 80 8.63 25.84 -6.35
N SER A 81 8.96 24.61 -6.75
CA SER A 81 8.50 23.99 -8.01
C SER A 81 7.38 22.95 -7.83
N GLY A 82 6.73 22.91 -6.65
CA GLY A 82 5.63 21.99 -6.35
C GLY A 82 5.82 21.20 -5.06
N VAL A 83 5.17 20.03 -4.95
CA VAL A 83 5.30 19.13 -3.78
C VAL A 83 6.20 17.95 -4.15
N LYS A 84 7.25 17.72 -3.37
CA LYS A 84 8.04 16.47 -3.41
C LYS A 84 7.51 15.52 -2.34
N SER A 85 7.62 14.22 -2.58
CA SER A 85 7.27 13.20 -1.59
C SER A 85 8.41 12.22 -1.38
N ASP A 86 8.48 11.63 -0.19
CA ASP A 86 9.32 10.49 0.15
C ASP A 86 8.43 9.39 0.71
N ILE A 87 8.63 8.15 0.29
CA ILE A 87 7.77 7.03 0.66
C ILE A 87 8.62 5.90 1.18
N SER A 88 8.34 5.50 2.41
CA SER A 88 8.96 4.37 3.08
C SER A 88 7.90 3.46 3.68
N CYS A 89 8.31 2.23 3.97
CA CYS A 89 7.46 1.18 4.49
C CYS A 89 8.02 0.72 5.83
N ILE A 90 7.16 0.63 6.84
CA ILE A 90 7.49 0.15 8.18
C ILE A 90 6.72 -1.16 8.39
N PRO A 91 7.39 -2.33 8.33
CA PRO A 91 6.74 -3.62 8.54
C PRO A 91 6.22 -3.75 9.98
N THR A 92 5.04 -4.35 10.13
CA THR A 92 4.38 -4.55 11.41
C THR A 92 3.77 -5.94 11.53
N LEU A 93 3.70 -6.45 12.76
CA LEU A 93 3.06 -7.71 13.10
C LEU A 93 2.08 -7.51 14.26
N CYS A 94 0.84 -7.88 14.04
CA CYS A 94 -0.19 -7.94 15.07
C CYS A 94 -0.10 -9.28 15.82
N LYS A 95 0.07 -9.25 17.14
CA LYS A 95 0.11 -10.43 17.99
C LYS A 95 -1.07 -10.45 18.94
N ASP A 96 -1.52 -11.66 19.23
CA ASP A 96 -2.52 -11.94 20.25
C ASP A 96 -1.78 -12.24 21.56
N THR A 97 -2.12 -11.51 22.61
CA THR A 97 -1.48 -11.54 23.92
C THR A 97 -2.54 -11.69 25.00
N SER A 98 -2.13 -11.99 26.24
CA SER A 98 -3.08 -12.07 27.37
C SER A 98 -3.89 -10.79 27.57
N ASP A 99 -3.32 -9.64 27.20
CA ASP A 99 -3.91 -8.30 27.40
C ASP A 99 -4.62 -7.78 26.14
N GLY A 100 -4.82 -8.65 25.14
CA GLY A 100 -5.45 -8.32 23.87
C GLY A 100 -4.47 -8.31 22.70
N TYR A 101 -4.71 -7.47 21.70
CA TYR A 101 -3.89 -7.42 20.49
C TYR A 101 -2.82 -6.33 20.59
N THR A 102 -1.57 -6.71 20.30
CA THR A 102 -0.43 -5.79 20.25
C THR A 102 0.07 -5.68 18.82
N VAL A 103 0.55 -4.50 18.43
CA VAL A 103 1.17 -4.29 17.11
C VAL A 103 2.62 -3.91 17.35
N SER A 104 3.53 -4.73 16.84
CA SER A 104 4.97 -4.49 16.92
C SER A 104 5.50 -4.06 15.56
N VAL A 105 6.40 -3.08 15.56
CA VAL A 105 7.27 -2.81 14.41
C VAL A 105 8.28 -3.95 14.32
N LEU A 106 8.55 -4.43 13.11
CA LEU A 106 9.56 -5.46 12.87
C LEU A 106 10.90 -4.78 12.56
N ASP A 107 11.57 -4.28 13.60
CA ASP A 107 12.90 -3.71 13.53
C ASP A 107 13.83 -4.25 14.64
N GLY A 108 15.14 -4.07 14.45
CA GLY A 108 16.13 -4.45 15.46
C GLY A 108 16.25 -5.97 15.68
N LEU A 109 16.28 -6.38 16.96
CA LEU A 109 16.46 -7.78 17.35
C LEU A 109 15.12 -8.51 17.33
N LEU A 110 14.89 -9.28 16.28
CA LEU A 110 13.65 -10.02 16.07
C LEU A 110 13.73 -11.44 16.61
N THR A 111 12.60 -11.95 17.14
CA THR A 111 12.42 -13.39 17.36
C THR A 111 12.40 -14.14 16.03
N HIS A 112 12.61 -15.46 16.06
CA HIS A 112 12.58 -16.27 14.83
C HIS A 112 11.25 -16.13 14.05
N THR A 113 10.11 -16.09 14.74
CA THR A 113 8.80 -15.91 14.10
C THR A 113 8.61 -14.52 13.48
N GLU A 114 9.12 -13.48 14.14
CA GLU A 114 9.11 -12.13 13.61
C GLU A 114 10.00 -12.01 12.37
N GLN A 115 11.19 -12.63 12.38
CA GLN A 115 12.09 -12.63 11.23
C GLN A 115 11.42 -13.25 9.99
N ILE A 116 10.77 -14.41 10.13
CA ILE A 116 10.07 -15.03 8.99
C ILE A 116 8.94 -14.12 8.47
N SER A 117 8.27 -13.38 9.35
CA SER A 117 7.21 -12.45 8.95
C SER A 117 7.78 -11.21 8.26
N GLU A 118 8.91 -10.71 8.76
CA GLU A 118 9.65 -9.60 8.17
C GLU A 118 10.15 -9.95 6.76
N ASP A 119 10.75 -11.14 6.59
CA ASP A 119 11.23 -11.64 5.29
C ASP A 119 10.07 -11.73 4.27
N ARG A 120 8.90 -12.23 4.70
CA ARG A 120 7.69 -12.27 3.85
C ARG A 120 7.22 -10.89 3.45
N ILE A 121 7.14 -9.97 4.40
CA ILE A 121 6.72 -8.58 4.12
C ILE A 121 7.70 -7.93 3.14
N ARG A 122 9.01 -8.15 3.31
CA ARG A 122 10.02 -7.68 2.36
C ARG A 122 9.86 -8.27 0.98
N ASP A 123 9.59 -9.57 0.86
CA ASP A 123 9.35 -10.22 -0.42
C ASP A 123 8.11 -9.66 -1.14
N ILE A 124 7.01 -9.44 -0.40
CA ILE A 124 5.77 -8.84 -0.93
C ILE A 124 6.00 -7.39 -1.39
N LEU A 125 6.74 -6.61 -0.61
CA LEU A 125 7.11 -5.24 -0.95
C LEU A 125 8.03 -5.20 -2.19
N GLY A 126 8.92 -6.19 -2.31
CA GLY A 126 9.94 -6.27 -3.34
C GLY A 126 10.83 -5.01 -3.38
N ASN A 127 11.55 -4.85 -4.49
CA ASN A 127 12.37 -3.64 -4.72
C ASN A 127 11.52 -2.36 -4.85
N GLU A 128 10.23 -2.51 -5.13
CA GLU A 128 9.30 -1.40 -5.41
C GLU A 128 8.70 -0.79 -4.14
N GLY A 129 8.71 -1.50 -3.00
CA GLY A 129 8.25 -0.99 -1.72
C GLY A 129 9.17 0.08 -1.09
N VAL A 130 10.38 0.25 -1.63
CA VAL A 130 11.30 1.34 -1.26
C VAL A 130 11.34 2.37 -2.38
N ILE A 131 10.45 3.35 -2.36
CA ILE A 131 10.36 4.37 -3.40
C ILE A 131 11.39 5.47 -3.10
N ARG A 132 12.65 5.23 -3.49
CA ARG A 132 13.76 6.18 -3.30
C ARG A 132 13.78 7.35 -4.31
N LYS A 133 12.80 7.41 -5.22
CA LYS A 133 12.71 8.43 -6.27
C LYS A 133 11.58 9.38 -5.94
N TYR A 134 11.88 10.51 -5.30
CA TYR A 134 10.92 11.50 -4.81
C TYR A 134 9.88 11.92 -5.86
N PRO A 135 8.68 11.31 -5.92
CA PRO A 135 7.72 11.68 -6.94
C PRO A 135 7.15 13.07 -6.63
N LYS A 136 6.89 13.86 -7.68
CA LYS A 136 6.15 15.11 -7.53
C LYS A 136 4.68 14.79 -7.37
N PHE A 137 4.05 15.28 -6.29
CA PHE A 137 2.63 15.05 -6.01
C PHE A 137 1.83 16.30 -6.36
N LEU A 138 0.66 16.10 -6.97
CA LEU A 138 -0.35 17.12 -7.16
C LEU A 138 -1.42 16.96 -6.07
N LEU A 139 -1.46 17.90 -5.12
CA LEU A 139 -2.52 17.94 -4.11
C LEU A 139 -3.78 18.59 -4.71
N GLN A 140 -4.64 17.80 -5.33
CA GLN A 140 -5.97 18.24 -5.77
C GLN A 140 -7.09 17.53 -5.02
N GLY A 141 -8.11 18.29 -4.62
CA GLY A 141 -9.26 17.79 -3.87
C GLY A 141 -10.10 16.78 -4.66
N SER A 142 -10.63 15.79 -3.93
CA SER A 142 -11.42 14.62 -4.36
C SER A 142 -12.62 14.87 -5.31
N ALA A 143 -13.05 16.11 -5.52
CA ALA A 143 -14.15 16.42 -6.46
C ALA A 143 -13.82 15.99 -7.90
N VAL A 144 -12.55 16.09 -8.31
CA VAL A 144 -12.07 15.65 -9.63
C VAL A 144 -12.16 14.13 -9.75
N LEU A 145 -11.72 13.39 -8.74
CA LEU A 145 -11.76 11.92 -8.73
C LEU A 145 -13.20 11.37 -8.77
N ARG A 146 -14.14 11.96 -8.02
CA ARG A 146 -15.56 11.54 -8.07
C ARG A 146 -16.19 11.72 -9.45
N ASN A 147 -15.90 12.84 -10.11
CA ASN A 147 -16.39 13.08 -11.47
C ASN A 147 -15.72 12.13 -12.48
N ILE A 148 -14.41 11.87 -12.32
CA ILE A 148 -13.67 10.91 -13.14
C ILE A 148 -14.27 9.50 -13.07
N PHE A 149 -14.54 8.96 -11.87
CA PHE A 149 -15.16 7.62 -11.74
C PHE A 149 -16.59 7.59 -12.29
N ARG A 150 -17.36 8.67 -12.12
CA ARG A 150 -18.71 8.78 -12.68
C ARG A 150 -18.70 8.81 -14.21
N ASP A 151 -17.82 9.62 -14.79
CA ASP A 151 -17.83 9.93 -16.22
C ASP A 151 -17.15 8.82 -17.07
N SER A 152 -16.40 7.91 -16.45
CA SER A 152 -15.81 6.73 -17.10
C SER A 152 -16.71 5.51 -17.18
N GLY A 153 -17.90 5.55 -16.60
CA GLY A 153 -18.79 4.39 -16.54
C GLY A 153 -18.30 3.26 -15.61
N PHE A 154 -17.30 3.53 -14.77
CA PHE A 154 -16.82 2.59 -13.76
C PHE A 154 -17.79 2.63 -12.56
N LEU A 155 -18.89 1.88 -12.65
CA LEU A 155 -19.83 1.72 -11.55
C LEU A 155 -19.17 0.89 -10.43
N MET A 156 -19.11 1.46 -9.21
CA MET A 156 -18.76 0.72 -7.98
C MET A 156 -19.84 -0.31 -7.66
#